data_AF-A0A928G0F8-F1
#
_entry.id   AF-A0A928G0F8-F1
#
_cell.length_a   1.000
_cell.length_b   1.000
_cell.length_c   1.000
_cell.angle_alpha   90.00
_cell.angle_beta   90.00
_cell.angle_gamma   90.00
#
_symmetry.space_group_name_H-M   'P 1'
#
loop_
_entity.id
_entity.type
_entity.pdbx_description
1 polymer ?
#
loop_
_entity_poly.entity_id
_entity_poly.type
_entity_poly.pdbx_seq_one_letter_code
_entity_poly.pdbx_strand_id
1 'polypeptide(L)'
;MKLKTLEQKAKEYCEKNIPNLPDMHFTISTAYEAGATDMYRELTEWYNAKDTLPEQNLQILFKVGDARHIGARYGEDWISDNGTIFSTEDISGWRFIYE
;
A
#
# COMPACT_ATOMS: atom_id res chain seq x y z
N MET A 1 6.53 23.23 1.34
CA MET A 1 5.07 22.98 1.36
C MET A 1 4.78 22.07 2.57
N LYS A 2 3.96 22.49 3.54
CA LYS A 2 3.56 21.59 4.64
C LYS A 2 2.52 20.60 4.11
N LEU A 3 2.75 19.30 4.32
CA LEU A 3 1.71 18.28 4.06
C LEU A 3 0.54 18.51 5.01
N LYS A 4 -0.68 18.49 4.47
CA LYS A 4 -1.91 18.55 5.27
C LYS A 4 -2.18 17.20 5.93
N THR A 5 -2.75 17.23 7.13
CA THR A 5 -3.25 16.02 7.79
C THR A 5 -4.44 15.44 7.02
N LEU A 6 -4.80 14.19 7.29
CA LEU A 6 -5.96 13.57 6.67
C LEU A 6 -7.26 14.29 7.05
N GLU A 7 -7.40 14.68 8.32
CA GLU A 7 -8.51 15.51 8.83
C GLU A 7 -8.63 16.84 8.08
N GLN A 8 -7.52 17.54 7.86
CA GLN A 8 -7.52 18.80 7.09
C GLN A 8 -7.98 18.58 5.65
N LYS A 9 -7.57 17.48 5.02
CA LYS A 9 -8.01 17.12 3.67
C LYS A 9 -9.50 16.75 3.64
N ALA A 10 -9.99 16.01 4.63
CA ALA A 10 -11.39 15.60 4.75
C ALA A 10 -12.32 16.81 4.92
N LYS A 11 -11.90 17.77 5.78
CA LYS A 11 -12.59 19.04 5.95
C LYS A 11 -12.65 19.85 4.65
N GLU A 12 -11.51 20.03 3.97
CA GLU A 12 -11.47 20.74 2.69
C GLU A 12 -12.30 20.05 1.61
N TYR A 13 -12.34 18.71 1.60
CA TYR A 13 -13.20 17.96 0.71
C TYR A 13 -14.68 18.28 0.95
N CYS A 14 -15.13 18.34 2.22
CA CYS A 14 -16.51 18.67 2.56
C CYS A 14 -16.85 20.13 2.21
N GLU A 15 -15.98 21.08 2.57
CA GLU A 15 -16.15 22.50 2.27
C GLU A 15 -16.23 22.77 0.75
N LYS A 16 -15.40 22.08 -0.03
CA LYS A 16 -15.32 22.27 -1.48
C LYS A 16 -16.47 21.58 -2.23
N ASN A 17 -16.77 20.32 -1.88
CA ASN A 17 -17.65 19.48 -2.70
C ASN A 17 -19.08 19.41 -2.15
N ILE A 18 -19.29 19.70 -0.87
CA ILE A 18 -20.58 19.54 -0.19
C ILE A 18 -20.91 20.77 0.67
N PRO A 19 -20.79 22.01 0.15
CA PRO A 19 -20.90 23.22 0.96
C PRO A 19 -22.28 23.42 1.60
N ASN A 20 -23.34 22.86 1.01
CA ASN A 20 -24.73 23.13 1.40
C ASN A 20 -25.29 22.17 2.47
N LEU A 21 -24.48 21.20 2.95
CA LEU A 21 -24.90 20.22 3.97
C LEU A 21 -23.90 20.17 5.14
N PRO A 22 -23.68 21.27 5.88
CA PRO A 22 -22.70 21.32 6.96
C PRO A 22 -22.97 20.28 8.06
N ASP A 23 -24.23 19.96 8.32
CA ASP A 23 -24.62 18.95 9.32
C ASP A 23 -24.11 17.54 8.98
N MET A 24 -23.85 17.27 7.68
CA MET A 24 -23.30 15.99 7.22
C MET A 24 -21.77 15.97 7.16
N HIS A 25 -21.10 17.12 7.31
CA HIS A 25 -19.64 17.23 7.13
C HIS A 25 -18.87 16.33 8.10
N PHE A 26 -19.36 16.19 9.33
CA PHE A 26 -18.74 15.31 10.31
C PHE A 26 -18.74 13.85 9.81
N THR A 27 -19.91 13.31 9.50
CA THR A 27 -20.05 11.92 9.01
C THR A 27 -19.26 11.67 7.73
N ILE A 28 -19.28 12.62 6.79
CA ILE A 28 -18.56 12.48 5.52
C ILE A 28 -17.05 12.55 5.73
N SER A 29 -16.57 13.46 6.58
CA SER A 29 -15.14 13.55 6.91
C SER A 29 -14.65 12.27 7.58
N THR A 30 -15.42 11.71 8.51
CA THR A 30 -15.09 10.41 9.14
C THR A 30 -15.03 9.28 8.11
N ALA A 31 -16.00 9.19 7.19
CA ALA A 31 -16.00 8.18 6.14
C ALA A 31 -14.80 8.33 5.18
N TYR A 32 -14.46 9.58 4.83
CA TYR A 32 -13.28 9.90 4.02
C TYR A 32 -11.99 9.46 4.72
N GLU A 33 -11.83 9.81 5.99
CA GLU A 33 -10.66 9.44 6.79
C GLU A 33 -10.51 7.93 6.94
N ALA A 34 -11.62 7.22 7.22
CA ALA A 34 -11.64 5.78 7.33
C ALA A 34 -11.24 5.10 6.01
N GLY A 35 -11.86 5.50 4.89
CA GLY A 35 -11.55 4.95 3.58
C GLY A 35 -10.11 5.23 3.14
N ALA A 36 -9.59 6.42 3.40
CA ALA A 36 -8.20 6.76 3.10
C ALA A 36 -7.21 5.98 3.98
N THR A 37 -7.55 5.71 5.24
CA THR A 37 -6.74 4.89 6.14
C THR A 37 -6.72 3.43 5.68
N ASP A 38 -7.88 2.90 5.29
CA ASP A 38 -8.03 1.53 4.81
C ASP A 38 -7.24 1.32 3.50
N MET A 39 -7.39 2.23 2.54
CA MET A 39 -6.59 2.24 1.31
C MET A 39 -5.10 2.39 1.61
N TYR A 40 -4.70 3.27 2.53
CA TYR A 40 -3.29 3.40 2.90
C TYR A 40 -2.73 2.10 3.47
N ARG A 41 -3.51 1.38 4.30
CA ARG A 41 -3.12 0.06 4.80
C ARG A 41 -2.90 -0.90 3.63
N GLU A 42 -3.87 -1.06 2.74
CA GLU A 42 -3.74 -1.96 1.59
C GLU A 42 -2.52 -1.64 0.70
N LEU A 43 -2.27 -0.34 0.44
CA LEU A 43 -1.15 0.11 -0.38
C LEU A 43 0.23 -0.07 0.28
N THR A 44 0.29 -0.22 1.61
CA THR A 44 1.56 -0.19 2.36
C THR A 44 1.84 -1.43 3.19
N GLU A 45 0.86 -2.32 3.33
CA GLU A 45 0.96 -3.57 4.08
C GLU A 45 2.06 -4.46 3.51
N TRP A 46 2.83 -5.07 4.40
CA TRP A 46 3.87 -6.04 4.06
C TRP A 46 3.45 -7.41 4.54
N TYR A 47 3.41 -8.36 3.62
CA TYR A 47 3.17 -9.76 3.90
C TYR A 47 4.49 -10.47 4.19
N ASN A 48 4.51 -11.34 5.20
CA ASN A 48 5.64 -12.20 5.48
C ASN A 48 5.66 -13.35 4.46
N ALA A 49 6.76 -13.49 3.71
CA ALA A 49 6.89 -14.51 2.67
C ALA A 49 6.84 -15.95 3.21
N LYS A 50 7.06 -16.15 4.52
CA LYS A 50 6.95 -17.46 5.18
C LYS A 50 5.50 -17.83 5.51
N ASP A 51 4.63 -16.85 5.67
CA ASP A 51 3.23 -17.05 6.04
C ASP A 51 2.32 -17.03 4.81
N THR A 52 2.62 -16.17 3.84
CA THR A 52 1.82 -16.00 2.63
C THR A 52 2.71 -15.66 1.46
N LEU A 53 2.49 -16.34 0.34
CA LEU A 53 3.24 -16.13 -0.89
C LEU A 53 2.40 -15.33 -1.89
N PRO A 54 3.05 -14.48 -2.70
CA PRO A 54 2.37 -13.78 -3.78
C PRO A 54 1.93 -14.77 -4.86
N GLU A 55 0.97 -14.34 -5.67
CA GLU A 55 0.65 -15.02 -6.92
C GLU A 55 1.88 -15.04 -7.85
N GLN A 56 1.95 -16.09 -8.67
CA GLN A 56 3.04 -16.28 -9.63
C GLN A 56 2.99 -15.21 -10.72
N ASN A 57 4.15 -14.75 -11.20
CA ASN A 57 4.28 -13.75 -12.26
C ASN A 57 3.60 -12.39 -11.95
N LEU A 58 3.33 -12.10 -10.68
CA LEU A 58 2.85 -10.80 -10.25
C LEU A 58 4.03 -9.87 -9.93
N GLN A 59 3.99 -8.65 -10.46
CA GLN A 59 4.97 -7.64 -10.10
C GLN A 59 4.72 -7.13 -8.68
N ILE A 60 5.74 -7.23 -7.84
CA ILE A 60 5.68 -6.93 -6.41
C ILE A 60 6.96 -6.24 -5.97
N LEU A 61 6.90 -5.61 -4.79
CA LEU A 61 8.07 -5.15 -4.07
C LEU A 61 8.39 -6.16 -2.97
N PHE A 62 9.58 -6.74 -2.97
CA PHE A 62 10.02 -7.67 -1.94
C PHE A 62 11.33 -7.23 -1.27
N LYS A 63 11.59 -7.73 -0.07
CA LYS A 63 12.75 -7.39 0.75
C LYS A 63 13.70 -8.57 0.90
N VAL A 64 14.99 -8.30 0.74
CA VAL A 64 16.08 -9.23 1.04
C VAL A 64 17.03 -8.52 2.00
N GLY A 65 17.08 -8.96 3.25
CA GLY A 65 17.72 -8.18 4.33
C GLY A 65 17.14 -6.76 4.40
N ASP A 66 18.01 -5.75 4.28
CA ASP A 66 17.63 -4.33 4.27
C ASP A 66 17.33 -3.79 2.87
N ALA A 67 17.60 -4.57 1.81
CA ALA A 67 17.39 -4.16 0.43
C ALA A 67 15.94 -4.40 -0.02
N ARG A 68 15.47 -3.58 -0.96
CA ARG A 68 14.15 -3.72 -1.60
C ARG A 68 14.34 -3.91 -3.09
N HIS A 69 13.58 -4.84 -3.65
CA HIS A 69 13.64 -5.22 -5.05
C HIS A 69 12.24 -5.19 -5.65
N ILE A 70 12.13 -4.66 -6.85
CA ILE A 70 10.95 -4.89 -7.69
C ILE A 70 11.19 -6.19 -8.42
N GLY A 71 10.18 -7.04 -8.54
CA GLY A 71 10.30 -8.28 -9.29
C GLY A 71 9.06 -9.15 -9.15
N ALA A 72 9.22 -10.46 -9.34
CA ALA A 72 8.11 -11.41 -9.28
C ALA A 72 8.57 -12.78 -8.77
N ARG A 73 7.61 -13.58 -8.32
CA ARG A 73 7.83 -14.98 -7.96
C ARG A 73 7.53 -15.89 -9.15
N TYR A 74 8.39 -16.88 -9.37
CA TYR A 74 8.27 -17.93 -10.39
C TYR A 74 8.60 -19.30 -9.78
N GLY A 75 7.58 -20.12 -9.51
CA GLY A 75 7.73 -21.36 -8.75
C GLY A 75 8.24 -21.06 -7.34
N GLU A 76 9.43 -21.56 -7.01
CA GLU A 76 10.13 -21.34 -5.74
C GLU A 76 11.11 -20.16 -5.78
N ASP A 77 11.36 -19.60 -6.96
CA ASP A 77 12.34 -18.55 -7.18
C ASP A 77 11.69 -17.15 -7.11
N TRP A 78 12.44 -16.21 -6.55
CA TRP A 78 12.10 -14.78 -6.55
C TRP A 78 13.09 -14.05 -7.43
N ILE A 79 12.61 -13.44 -8.52
CA ILE A 79 13.46 -12.82 -9.53
C ILE A 79 13.26 -11.31 -9.46
N SER A 80 14.33 -10.56 -9.17
CA SER A 80 14.31 -9.11 -9.21
C SER A 80 14.41 -8.57 -10.65
N ASP A 81 14.07 -7.29 -10.82
CA ASP A 81 14.14 -6.52 -12.06
C ASP A 81 15.54 -6.53 -12.73
N ASN A 82 16.60 -6.65 -11.95
CA ASN A 82 17.96 -6.79 -12.45
C ASN A 82 18.38 -8.25 -12.76
N GLY A 83 17.47 -9.22 -12.64
CA GLY A 83 17.69 -10.64 -12.93
C GLY A 83 18.35 -11.45 -11.81
N THR A 84 18.49 -10.89 -10.60
CA THR A 84 18.99 -11.65 -9.45
C THR A 84 17.91 -12.60 -8.96
N ILE A 85 18.30 -13.83 -8.62
CA ILE A 85 17.41 -14.89 -8.15
C ILE A 85 17.65 -15.11 -6.65
N PHE A 86 16.56 -15.15 -5.89
CA PHE A 86 16.55 -15.40 -4.45
C PHE A 86 15.63 -16.57 -4.10
N SER A 87 15.92 -17.23 -2.99
CA SER A 87 15.03 -18.23 -2.41
C SER A 87 14.03 -17.58 -1.46
N THR A 88 12.90 -18.24 -1.18
CA THR A 88 11.91 -17.75 -0.20
C THR A 88 12.52 -17.51 1.20
N GLU A 89 13.56 -18.24 1.59
CA GLU A 89 14.23 -18.06 2.88
C GLU A 89 14.96 -16.72 3.00
N ASP A 90 15.36 -16.13 1.87
CA ASP A 90 16.02 -14.83 1.82
C ASP A 90 15.02 -13.66 1.93
N ILE A 91 13.72 -13.94 1.72
CA ILE A 91 12.68 -12.92 1.63
C ILE A 91 12.06 -12.66 3.00
N SER A 92 12.28 -11.45 3.53
CA SER A 92 11.69 -11.03 4.81
C SER A 92 10.27 -10.50 4.68
N GLY A 93 9.85 -10.15 3.46
CA GLY A 93 8.47 -9.81 3.16
C GLY A 93 8.28 -9.23 1.77
N TRP A 94 7.03 -9.15 1.35
CA TRP A 94 6.62 -8.62 0.06
C TRP A 94 5.34 -7.78 0.17
N ARG A 95 5.07 -6.96 -0.84
CA ARG A 95 3.83 -6.23 -0.98
C ARG A 95 3.49 -5.94 -2.43
N PHE A 96 2.22 -5.65 -2.68
CA PHE A 96 1.76 -5.17 -3.98
C PHE A 96 2.38 -3.81 -4.33
N ILE A 97 2.62 -3.61 -5.62
CA ILE A 97 2.87 -2.30 -6.19
C ILE A 97 1.60 -1.96 -6.98
N TYR A 98 0.92 -0.90 -6.55
CA TYR A 98 -0.24 -0.38 -7.25
C TYR A 98 0.23 0.74 -8.19
N GLU A 99 -0.02 0.58 -9.50
CA GLU A 99 0.25 1.59 -10.53
C GLU A 99 -0.88 2.63 -10.64
#